data_AF-A0A1C7MVR4-F1
#
_entry.id   AF-A0A1C7MVR4-F1
#
_cell.length_a   1.000
_cell.length_b   1.000
_cell.length_c   1.000
_cell.angle_alpha   90.00
_cell.angle_beta   90.00
_cell.angle_gamma   90.00
#
_symmetry.space_group_name_H-M   'P 1'
#
loop_
_entity.id
_entity.type
_entity.pdbx_description
1 polymer ?
#
loop_
_entity_poly.entity_id
_entity_poly.type
_entity_poly.pdbx_seq_one_letter_code
_entity_poly.pdbx_strand_id
1 'polypeptide(L)'
;MSSENIPQEYFNCFNLNDELPPADPMEVEELQQDFKARGKYCSYTPQQIQELLDLVIKQGMSARQASLSVGIVVRTAQHYVELCKDDEEKRLPGVVRANKGGVSKKLTSKHTALLNDMYEKNATAVL
;
A
#
# COMPACT_ATOMS: atom_id res chain seq x y z
N MET A 1 22.71 -39.97 4.73
CA MET A 1 22.66 -38.76 5.59
C MET A 1 24.00 -38.08 5.47
N SER A 2 24.06 -36.97 4.74
CA SER A 2 25.24 -36.11 4.69
C SER A 2 24.80 -34.72 5.10
N SER A 3 25.07 -34.36 6.35
CA SER A 3 24.88 -33.01 6.86
C SER A 3 25.91 -32.10 6.21
N GLU A 4 25.48 -31.21 5.33
CA GLU A 4 26.34 -30.20 4.73
C GLU A 4 26.82 -29.22 5.80
N ASN A 5 28.13 -28.99 5.78
CA ASN A 5 28.90 -28.16 6.69
C ASN A 5 28.61 -26.69 6.36
N ILE A 6 27.85 -25.97 7.18
CA ILE A 6 27.64 -24.53 7.01
C ILE A 6 28.90 -23.79 7.51
N PRO A 7 29.60 -23.01 6.67
CA PRO A 7 30.78 -22.26 7.09
C PRO A 7 30.44 -21.26 8.21
N GLN A 8 31.26 -21.24 9.27
CA GLN A 8 31.11 -20.31 10.40
C GLN A 8 31.21 -18.83 10.02
N GLU A 9 31.67 -18.51 8.81
CA GLU A 9 31.77 -17.14 8.29
C GLU A 9 30.41 -16.43 8.22
N TYR A 10 29.30 -17.18 8.22
CA TYR A 10 27.95 -16.62 8.23
C TYR A 10 27.46 -16.15 9.62
N PHE A 11 28.23 -16.42 10.69
CA PHE A 11 27.89 -16.01 12.06
C PHE A 11 28.58 -14.72 12.54
N ASN A 12 29.45 -14.10 11.72
CA ASN A 12 30.20 -12.91 12.11
C ASN A 12 29.50 -11.58 11.83
N CYS A 13 28.17 -11.55 11.73
CA CYS A 13 27.41 -10.30 11.62
C CYS A 13 27.14 -9.61 12.98
N PHE A 14 27.65 -10.16 14.09
CA PHE A 14 27.41 -9.64 15.45
C PHE A 14 28.70 -9.50 16.29
N ASN A 15 29.83 -9.14 15.67
CA ASN A 15 30.98 -8.71 16.47
C ASN A 15 30.78 -7.25 16.91
N LEU A 16 30.34 -7.09 18.15
CA LEU A 16 30.08 -5.80 18.85
C LEU A 16 31.36 -5.01 19.21
N ASN A 17 32.52 -5.35 18.65
CA ASN A 17 33.82 -4.78 19.04
C ASN A 17 34.59 -4.11 17.89
N ASP A 18 34.01 -3.92 16.71
CA ASP A 18 34.62 -3.05 15.72
C ASP A 18 34.39 -1.58 16.13
N GLU A 19 35.47 -0.98 16.65
CA GLU A 19 35.59 0.44 16.95
C GLU A 19 35.13 1.26 15.74
N LEU A 20 33.97 1.91 15.86
CA LEU A 20 33.49 2.85 14.85
C LEU A 20 34.53 4.00 14.71
N PRO A 21 34.97 4.36 13.48
CA PRO A 21 35.67 5.61 13.30
C PRO A 21 34.75 6.77 13.75
N PRO A 22 35.28 7.83 14.39
CA PRO A 22 34.47 8.93 14.87
C PRO A 22 33.71 9.54 13.68
N ALA A 23 32.39 9.39 13.69
CA ALA A 23 31.54 9.97 12.68
C ALA A 23 31.55 11.50 12.84
N ASP A 24 31.95 12.20 11.80
CA ASP A 24 31.61 13.62 11.66
C ASP A 24 30.09 13.78 11.87
N PRO A 25 29.63 14.82 12.58
CA PRO A 25 28.20 15.01 12.82
C PRO A 25 27.51 15.30 11.49
N MET A 26 26.94 14.26 10.88
CA MET A 26 26.03 14.38 9.76
C MET A 26 24.76 15.03 10.33
N GLU A 27 24.39 16.23 9.86
CA GLU A 27 23.13 16.86 10.24
C GLU A 27 21.98 15.97 9.80
N VAL A 28 21.50 15.16 10.75
CA VAL A 28 20.29 14.36 10.60
C VAL A 28 19.17 15.37 10.70
N GLU A 29 18.60 15.79 9.56
CA GLU A 29 17.25 16.33 9.57
C GLU A 29 16.36 15.22 10.10
N GLU A 30 16.09 15.30 11.41
CA GLU A 30 15.21 14.45 12.17
C GLU A 30 13.83 14.55 11.52
N LEU A 31 13.54 13.68 10.56
CA LEU A 31 12.18 13.41 10.14
C LEU A 31 11.52 12.73 11.33
N GLN A 32 11.04 13.57 12.25
CA GLN A 32 10.18 13.23 13.38
C GLN A 32 8.92 12.59 12.81
N GLN A 33 9.03 11.30 12.52
CA GLN A 33 7.88 10.46 12.30
C GLN A 33 7.30 10.17 13.68
N ASP A 34 6.62 11.18 14.21
CA ASP A 34 5.79 11.12 15.39
C ASP A 34 4.87 9.90 15.25
N PHE A 35 5.21 8.80 15.93
CA PHE A 35 4.31 7.67 16.13
C PHE A 35 3.23 8.08 17.14
N LYS A 36 2.40 9.06 16.75
CA LYS A 36 1.20 9.44 17.48
C LYS A 36 0.28 8.22 17.53
N ALA A 37 -0.17 7.87 18.73
CA ALA A 37 -1.25 6.90 18.93
C ALA A 37 -2.36 7.22 17.92
N ARG A 38 -2.82 6.21 17.17
CA ARG A 38 -3.84 6.39 16.11
C ARG A 38 -4.98 7.21 16.68
N GLY A 39 -5.05 8.49 16.28
CA GLY A 39 -6.03 9.43 16.80
C GLY A 39 -7.45 8.92 16.54
N LYS A 40 -8.42 9.51 17.23
CA LYS A 40 -9.84 9.21 17.03
C LYS A 40 -10.15 9.21 15.53
N TYR A 41 -10.77 8.13 15.04
CA TYR A 41 -11.11 7.99 13.63
C TYR A 41 -11.91 9.21 13.16
N CYS A 42 -11.36 9.99 12.24
CA CYS A 42 -12.03 11.16 11.70
C CYS A 42 -13.13 10.71 10.74
N SER A 43 -14.39 10.88 11.13
CA SER A 43 -15.53 10.78 10.23
C SER A 43 -15.83 12.16 9.64
N TYR A 44 -16.01 12.24 8.32
CA TYR A 44 -16.38 13.46 7.62
C TYR A 44 -17.90 13.52 7.46
N THR A 45 -18.47 14.72 7.61
CA THR A 45 -19.90 14.90 7.39
C THR A 45 -20.19 14.85 5.88
N PRO A 46 -21.40 14.42 5.45
CA PRO A 46 -21.77 14.44 4.05
C PRO A 46 -21.71 15.84 3.43
N GLN A 47 -21.91 16.89 4.25
CA GLN A 47 -21.77 18.29 3.82
C GLN A 47 -20.33 18.62 3.42
N GLN A 48 -19.34 18.23 4.24
CA GLN A 48 -17.93 18.42 3.92
C GLN A 48 -17.53 17.67 2.64
N ILE A 49 -18.05 16.46 2.45
CA ILE A 49 -17.78 15.69 1.22
C ILE A 49 -18.41 16.37 0.01
N GLN A 50 -19.63 16.91 0.12
CA GLN A 50 -20.29 17.61 -0.97
C GLN A 50 -19.56 18.91 -1.34
N GLU A 51 -19.13 19.68 -0.35
CA GLU A 51 -18.35 20.91 -0.57
C GLU A 51 -17.02 20.60 -1.27
N LEU A 52 -16.32 19.54 -0.85
CA LEU A 52 -15.10 19.07 -1.51
C LEU A 52 -15.36 18.78 -2.99
N LEU A 53 -16.44 18.05 -3.31
CA LEU A 53 -16.78 17.69 -4.67
C LEU A 53 -17.19 18.90 -5.50
N ASP A 54 -17.93 19.85 -4.91
CA ASP A 54 -18.32 21.09 -5.58
C ASP A 54 -17.09 21.93 -5.96
N LEU A 55 -16.09 22.04 -5.09
CA LEU A 55 -14.83 22.73 -5.39
C LEU A 55 -14.05 22.04 -6.53
N VAL A 56 -14.03 20.70 -6.54
CA VAL A 56 -13.33 19.94 -7.59
C VAL A 56 -14.07 20.00 -8.93
N ILE A 57 -15.40 19.89 -8.93
CA ILE A 57 -16.23 19.77 -10.14
C ILE A 57 -16.59 21.15 -10.70
N LYS A 58 -17.11 22.06 -9.86
CA LYS A 58 -17.60 23.38 -10.32
C LYS A 58 -16.45 24.36 -10.52
N GLN A 59 -15.46 24.35 -9.64
CA GLN A 59 -14.33 25.28 -9.69
C GLN A 59 -13.08 24.69 -10.36
N GLY A 60 -13.08 23.39 -10.66
CA GLY A 60 -11.95 22.71 -11.32
C GLY A 60 -10.70 22.59 -10.44
N MET A 61 -10.83 22.70 -9.11
CA MET A 61 -9.70 22.62 -8.19
C MET A 61 -9.13 21.20 -8.12
N SER A 62 -7.82 21.09 -7.85
CA SER A 62 -7.23 19.80 -7.53
C SER A 62 -7.77 19.28 -6.19
N ALA A 63 -7.90 17.95 -6.05
CA ALA A 63 -8.35 17.32 -4.82
C ALA A 63 -7.51 17.74 -3.59
N ARG A 64 -6.22 18.01 -3.78
CA ARG A 64 -5.32 18.51 -2.73
C ARG A 64 -5.66 19.95 -2.31
N GLN A 65 -6.00 20.82 -3.24
CA GLN A 65 -6.38 22.20 -2.92
C GLN A 65 -7.74 22.24 -2.23
N ALA A 66 -8.73 21.54 -2.79
CA ALA A 66 -10.06 21.46 -2.21
C ALA A 66 -10.04 20.81 -0.81
N SER A 67 -9.16 19.82 -0.57
CA SER A 67 -9.04 19.19 0.75
C SER A 67 -8.52 20.14 1.82
N LEU A 68 -7.58 21.02 1.46
CA LEU A 68 -7.07 22.04 2.38
C LEU A 68 -8.14 23.06 2.72
N SER A 69 -8.96 23.46 1.74
CA SER A 69 -10.07 24.39 1.94
C SER A 69 -11.14 23.84 2.89
N VAL A 70 -11.54 22.58 2.72
CA VAL A 70 -12.61 21.94 3.51
C VAL A 70 -12.11 21.37 4.85
N GLY A 71 -10.79 21.19 5.00
CA GLY A 71 -10.19 20.58 6.19
C GLY A 71 -10.28 19.05 6.20
N ILE A 72 -10.23 18.43 5.01
CA ILE A 72 -10.20 16.97 4.84
C ILE A 72 -8.76 16.52 4.60
N VAL A 73 -8.36 15.37 5.14
CA VAL A 73 -7.05 14.79 4.83
C VAL A 73 -6.97 14.45 3.34
N VAL A 74 -5.89 14.88 2.68
CA VAL A 74 -5.67 14.76 1.22
C VAL A 74 -5.98 13.37 0.67
N ARG A 75 -5.49 12.30 1.33
CA ARG A 75 -5.73 10.91 0.90
C ARG A 75 -7.21 10.56 0.83
N THR A 76 -7.99 11.08 1.77
CA THR A 76 -9.42 10.83 1.88
C THR A 76 -10.18 11.66 0.86
N ALA A 77 -9.77 12.90 0.62
CA ALA A 77 -10.34 13.72 -0.44
C ALA A 77 -10.12 13.10 -1.83
N GLN A 78 -8.91 12.61 -2.10
CA GLN A 78 -8.61 11.86 -3.34
C GLN A 78 -9.49 10.63 -3.47
N HIS A 79 -9.66 9.86 -2.40
CA HIS A 79 -10.53 8.68 -2.39
C HIS A 79 -11.99 9.02 -2.73
N TYR A 80 -12.56 10.07 -2.14
CA TYR A 80 -13.93 10.50 -2.44
C TYR A 80 -14.08 11.02 -3.88
N VAL A 81 -13.09 11.75 -4.39
CA VAL A 81 -13.08 12.18 -5.80
C VAL A 81 -12.95 10.97 -6.75
N GLU A 82 -12.19 9.95 -6.38
CA GLU A 82 -12.06 8.71 -7.17
C GLU A 82 -13.39 7.92 -7.18
N LEU A 83 -14.05 7.78 -6.03
CA LEU A 83 -15.38 7.17 -5.88
C LEU A 83 -16.43 7.86 -6.76
N CYS A 84 -16.49 9.20 -6.74
CA CYS A 84 -17.46 9.94 -7.55
C CYS A 84 -17.24 9.82 -9.06
N LYS A 85 -16.03 9.47 -9.49
CA LYS A 85 -15.76 9.17 -10.90
C LYS A 85 -16.19 7.75 -11.28
N ASP A 86 -16.41 6.85 -10.32
CA ASP A 86 -16.81 5.44 -10.55
C ASP A 86 -18.34 5.30 -10.61
N ASP A 87 -19.08 6.12 -9.86
CA ASP A 87 -20.55 6.23 -9.97
C ASP A 87 -20.95 6.73 -11.36
N GLU A 88 -21.50 5.84 -12.21
CA GLU A 88 -21.91 6.17 -13.58
C GLU A 88 -22.93 7.32 -13.65
N GLU A 89 -23.77 7.50 -12.63
CA GLU A 89 -24.75 8.60 -12.53
C GLU A 89 -24.13 9.98 -12.22
N LYS A 90 -22.92 10.04 -11.66
CA LYS A 90 -22.23 11.29 -11.28
C LYS A 90 -21.03 11.60 -12.16
N ARG A 91 -20.80 10.82 -13.22
CA ARG A 91 -19.65 11.00 -14.12
C ARG A 91 -19.71 12.34 -14.83
N LEU A 92 -18.57 13.04 -14.80
CA LEU A 92 -18.31 14.17 -15.68
C LEU A 92 -18.29 13.70 -17.14
N PRO A 93 -18.94 14.41 -18.08
CA PRO A 93 -18.91 14.08 -19.50
C PRO A 93 -17.46 14.13 -20.01
N GLY A 94 -16.99 13.05 -20.64
CA GLY A 94 -15.69 12.98 -21.31
C GLY A 94 -14.57 12.24 -20.56
N VAL A 95 -14.80 11.76 -19.33
CA VAL A 95 -13.79 10.97 -18.58
C VAL A 95 -14.04 9.47 -18.78
N VAL A 96 -13.48 8.91 -19.85
CA VAL A 96 -13.36 7.45 -20.04
C VAL A 96 -12.17 6.97 -19.21
N ARG A 97 -12.42 6.16 -18.18
CA ARG A 97 -11.33 5.50 -17.46
C ARG A 97 -10.98 4.21 -18.17
N ALA A 98 -9.69 3.97 -18.38
CA ALA A 98 -9.20 2.64 -18.69
C ALA A 98 -9.51 1.73 -17.49
N ASN A 99 -10.10 0.56 -17.75
CA ASN A 99 -10.40 -0.42 -16.72
C ASN A 99 -9.13 -0.72 -15.90
N LYS A 100 -9.10 -0.28 -14.63
CA LYS A 100 -8.19 -0.84 -13.61
C LYS A 100 -8.72 -2.22 -13.22
N GLY A 101 -8.92 -3.10 -14.20
CA GLY A 101 -9.12 -4.51 -13.95
C GLY A 101 -7.81 -5.00 -13.38
N GLY A 102 -7.74 -5.12 -12.05
CA GLY A 102 -6.67 -5.90 -11.42
C GLY A 102 -6.60 -7.21 -12.17
N VAL A 103 -5.43 -7.53 -12.72
CA VAL A 103 -5.19 -8.82 -13.37
C VAL A 103 -5.62 -9.89 -12.39
N SER A 104 -6.83 -10.42 -12.56
CA SER A 104 -7.26 -11.63 -11.90
C SER A 104 -6.29 -12.68 -12.43
N LYS A 105 -5.23 -12.95 -11.66
CA LYS A 105 -4.28 -14.01 -11.95
C LYS A 105 -5.06 -15.30 -11.82
N LYS A 106 -5.80 -15.65 -12.87
CA LYS A 106 -6.57 -16.89 -12.95
C LYS A 106 -5.58 -18.03 -12.77
N LEU A 107 -5.93 -19.00 -11.92
CA LEU A 107 -5.13 -20.19 -11.74
C LEU A 107 -4.94 -20.84 -13.13
N THR A 108 -3.72 -20.80 -13.64
CA THR A 108 -3.38 -21.47 -14.90
C THR A 108 -3.41 -22.98 -14.70
N SER A 109 -3.73 -23.74 -15.74
CA SER A 109 -3.74 -25.21 -15.71
C SER A 109 -2.42 -25.82 -15.22
N LYS A 110 -1.29 -25.12 -15.43
CA LYS A 110 0.03 -25.52 -14.90
C LYS A 110 0.08 -25.51 -13.38
N HIS A 111 -0.56 -24.55 -12.72
CA HIS A 111 -0.62 -24.49 -11.25
C HIS A 111 -1.48 -25.62 -10.68
N THR A 112 -2.58 -25.96 -11.34
CA THR A 112 -3.44 -27.08 -10.93
C THR A 112 -2.73 -28.42 -11.04
N ALA A 113 -1.97 -28.66 -12.13
CA ALA A 113 -1.23 -29.90 -12.34
C ALA A 113 -0.16 -30.14 -11.26
N LEU A 114 0.57 -29.09 -10.86
CA LEU A 114 1.58 -29.18 -9.81
C LEU A 114 0.98 -29.51 -8.44
N LEU A 115 -0.17 -28.91 -8.11
CA LEU A 115 -0.86 -29.20 -6.84
C LEU A 115 -1.37 -30.64 -6.76
N ASN A 116 -1.88 -31.17 -7.87
CA ASN A 116 -2.33 -32.56 -7.95
C ASN A 116 -1.18 -33.56 -7.80
N ASP A 117 -0.06 -33.33 -8.50
CA ASP A 117 1.15 -34.16 -8.41
C ASP A 117 1.73 -34.19 -6.99
N MET A 118 1.73 -33.05 -6.28
CA MET A 118 2.12 -33.00 -4.87
C MET A 118 1.19 -33.82 -3.97
N TYR A 119 -0.13 -33.76 -4.21
CA TYR A 119 -1.09 -34.51 -3.41
C TYR A 119 -0.96 -36.02 -3.62
N GLU A 120 -0.78 -36.47 -4.86
CA GLU A 120 -0.57 -37.89 -5.19
C GLU A 120 0.72 -38.43 -4.57
N LYS A 121 1.82 -37.68 -4.66
CA LYS A 121 3.11 -38.06 -4.05
C LYS A 121 3.03 -38.14 -2.53
N ASN A 122 2.31 -37.23 -1.89
CA ASN A 122 2.15 -37.22 -0.43
C ASN A 122 1.13 -38.25 0.06
N ALA A 123 0.08 -38.56 -0.73
CA ALA A 123 -0.87 -39.63 -0.41
C ALA A 123 -0.21 -41.01 -0.43
N THR A 124 0.76 -41.21 -1.32
CA THR A 124 1.52 -42.46 -1.42
C THR A 124 2.53 -42.63 -0.26
N ALA A 125 2.92 -41.54 0.42
CA ALA A 125 3.88 -41.55 1.51
C ALA A 125 3.24 -41.74 2.91
N VAL A 126 1.91 -41.81 3.00
CA VAL A 126 1.15 -41.90 4.27
C VAL A 126 0.52 -43.30 4.51
N LEU A 127 0.86 -44.30 3.69
CA LEU A 127 0.53 -45.72 3.93
C LEU A 127 1.78 -46.51 4.27
#